data_AF-A0A1X0IDQ5-F1
#
_entry.id   AF-A0A1X0IDQ5-F1
#
_cell.length_a   1.000
_cell.length_b   1.000
_cell.length_c   1.000
_cell.angle_alpha   90.00
_cell.angle_beta   90.00
_cell.angle_gamma   90.00
#
_symmetry.space_group_name_H-M   'P 1'
#
loop_
_entity.id
_entity.type
_entity.pdbx_description
1 polymer ?
#
loop_
_entity_poly.entity_id
_entity_poly.type
_entity_poly.pdbx_seq_one_letter_code
_entity_poly.pdbx_strand_id
1 'polypeptide(L)'
;MTWTLLHDRMAFMAEVIKTADTDPDAALTLVANSADVPRLFGDQEGLLLSLGQRWITMLVAKLDQAAHEGLSAEQVRADLEAAEPGLHALVRIGSRRSLRVRALSRGEHVAVGLFGGPAGDRQTVA
;
A
#
# COMPACT_ATOMS: atom_id res chain seq x y z
N MET A 1 -3.45 -18.85 12.20
CA MET A 1 -3.46 -17.42 12.59
C MET A 1 -4.49 -17.24 13.70
N THR A 2 -4.15 -16.56 14.79
CA THR A 2 -5.12 -16.23 15.87
C THR A 2 -5.57 -14.77 15.76
N TRP A 3 -6.70 -14.42 16.41
CA TRP A 3 -7.20 -13.04 16.48
C TRP A 3 -6.15 -12.07 17.05
N THR A 4 -5.51 -12.44 18.16
CA THR A 4 -4.44 -11.64 18.79
C THR A 4 -3.28 -11.39 17.83
N LEU A 5 -2.81 -12.41 17.11
CA LEU A 5 -1.69 -12.25 16.17
C LEU A 5 -2.04 -11.30 15.01
N LEU A 6 -3.29 -11.32 14.54
CA LEU A 6 -3.75 -10.35 13.53
C LEU A 6 -3.72 -8.92 14.08
N HIS A 7 -4.23 -8.71 15.29
CA HIS A 7 -4.22 -7.39 15.92
C HIS A 7 -2.80 -6.87 16.20
N ASP A 8 -1.90 -7.72 16.69
CA ASP A 8 -0.50 -7.35 16.90
C ASP A 8 0.15 -6.90 15.59
N ARG A 9 -0.08 -7.65 14.51
CA ARG A 9 0.43 -7.28 13.17
C ARG A 9 -0.12 -5.94 12.70
N MET A 10 -1.42 -5.69 12.89
CA MET A 10 -2.04 -4.41 12.50
C MET A 10 -1.52 -3.24 13.32
N ALA A 11 -1.39 -3.41 14.64
CA ALA A 11 -0.86 -2.39 15.55
C ALA A 11 0.59 -2.03 15.19
N PHE A 12 1.43 -3.05 14.97
CA PHE A 12 2.81 -2.84 14.57
C PHE A 12 2.92 -2.13 13.22
N MET A 13 2.14 -2.53 12.22
CA MET A 13 2.13 -1.82 10.93
C MET A 13 1.68 -0.37 11.08
N ALA A 14 0.67 -0.09 11.90
CA ALA A 14 0.20 1.27 12.13
C ALA A 14 1.27 2.16 12.78
N GLU A 15 2.03 1.63 13.73
CA GLU A 15 3.15 2.33 14.36
C GLU A 15 4.27 2.63 13.34
N VAL A 16 4.64 1.64 12.53
CA VAL A 16 5.67 1.81 11.49
C VAL A 16 5.24 2.84 10.45
N ILE A 17 3.98 2.80 9.98
CA ILE A 17 3.42 3.78 9.03
C ILE A 17 3.44 5.18 9.64
N LYS A 18 2.94 5.33 10.88
CA LYS A 18 2.92 6.62 11.59
C LYS A 18 4.32 7.22 11.77
N THR A 19 5.31 6.37 12.06
CA THR A 19 6.70 6.81 12.16
C THR A 19 7.21 7.30 10.80
N ALA A 20 6.87 6.58 9.73
CA ALA A 20 7.27 6.92 8.36
C ALA A 20 6.62 8.18 7.81
N ASP A 21 5.48 8.62 8.35
CA ASP A 21 4.87 9.92 7.99
C ASP A 21 5.80 11.09 8.30
N THR A 22 6.65 10.96 9.33
CA THR A 22 7.63 11.99 9.71
C THR A 22 9.02 11.65 9.18
N ASP A 23 9.46 10.40 9.34
CA ASP A 23 10.80 9.95 8.95
C ASP A 23 10.76 8.46 8.52
N PRO A 24 10.77 8.19 7.20
CA PRO A 24 10.81 6.83 6.67
C PRO A 24 12.07 6.04 7.08
N ASP A 25 13.21 6.69 7.29
CA ASP A 25 14.44 6.02 7.70
C ASP A 25 14.39 5.65 9.19
N ALA A 26 13.83 6.51 10.04
CA ALA A 26 13.57 6.16 11.44
C ALA A 26 12.61 4.97 11.58
N ALA A 27 11.58 4.90 10.72
CA ALA A 27 10.67 3.75 10.67
C ALA A 27 11.41 2.45 10.29
N LEU A 28 12.39 2.51 9.39
CA LEU A 28 13.23 1.36 9.06
C LEU A 28 14.15 0.96 10.21
N THR A 29 14.69 1.91 10.97
CA THR A 29 15.49 1.64 12.16
C THR A 29 14.64 0.98 13.25
N LEU A 30 13.40 1.44 13.46
CA LEU A 30 12.43 0.79 14.35
C LEU A 30 12.21 -0.68 13.95
N VAL A 31 12.01 -0.94 12.65
CA VAL A 31 11.84 -2.29 12.11
C VAL A 31 13.08 -3.15 12.32
N ALA A 32 14.27 -2.63 12.02
CA ALA A 32 15.53 -3.37 12.13
C ALA A 32 15.87 -3.76 13.58
N ASN A 33 15.46 -2.95 14.55
CA ASN A 33 15.72 -3.18 15.98
C ASN A 33 14.60 -3.94 16.70
N SER A 34 13.49 -4.25 16.01
CA SER A 34 12.32 -4.87 16.63
C SER A 34 12.43 -6.39 16.69
N ALA A 35 12.32 -6.94 17.90
CA ALA A 35 12.17 -8.38 18.12
C ALA A 35 10.81 -8.92 17.64
N ASP A 36 9.83 -8.04 17.40
CA ASP A 36 8.51 -8.43 16.93
C ASP A 36 8.50 -8.76 15.44
N VAL A 37 9.44 -8.24 14.64
CA VAL A 37 9.43 -8.45 13.18
C VAL A 37 9.54 -9.93 12.81
N PRO A 38 10.52 -10.71 13.34
CA PRO A 38 10.58 -12.14 13.08
C PRO A 38 9.34 -12.90 13.56
N ARG A 39 8.79 -12.53 14.74
CA ARG A 39 7.62 -13.18 15.34
C ARG A 39 6.34 -12.92 14.55
N LEU A 40 6.12 -11.67 14.15
CA LEU A 40 4.88 -11.20 13.55
C LEU A 40 4.87 -11.39 12.04
N PHE A 41 6.01 -11.23 11.36
CA PHE A 41 6.10 -11.18 9.90
C PHE A 41 7.07 -12.20 9.28
N GLY A 42 7.80 -12.96 10.09
CA GLY A 42 8.84 -13.89 9.66
C GLY A 42 10.19 -13.20 9.47
N ASP A 43 10.20 -12.08 8.75
CA ASP A 43 11.36 -11.21 8.56
C ASP A 43 10.94 -9.80 8.10
N GLN A 44 11.92 -8.94 7.83
CA GLN A 44 11.70 -7.59 7.33
C GLN A 44 11.06 -7.57 5.93
N GLU A 45 11.37 -8.54 5.06
CA GLU A 45 10.75 -8.62 3.73
C GLU A 45 9.26 -8.96 3.86
N GLY A 46 8.89 -9.84 4.78
CA GLY A 46 7.52 -10.20 5.11
C GLY A 46 6.69 -9.00 5.62
N LEU A 47 7.31 -8.11 6.39
CA LEU A 47 6.69 -6.84 6.77
C LEU A 47 6.47 -5.95 5.55
N LEU A 48 7.50 -5.75 4.72
CA LEU A 48 7.41 -4.91 3.52
C LEU A 48 6.38 -5.44 2.51
N LEU A 49 6.26 -6.76 2.36
CA LEU A 49 5.21 -7.40 1.56
C LEU A 49 3.82 -7.14 2.15
N SER A 50 3.69 -7.16 3.47
CA SER A 50 2.42 -6.88 4.15
C SER A 50 1.99 -5.41 3.96
N LEU A 51 2.93 -4.48 4.03
CA LEU A 51 2.71 -3.06 3.73
C LEU A 51 2.33 -2.84 2.25
N GLY A 52 3.05 -3.48 1.33
CA GLY A 52 2.73 -3.45 -0.10
C GLY A 52 1.34 -4.02 -0.40
N GLN A 53 0.95 -5.11 0.28
CA GLN A 53 -0.38 -5.68 0.12
C GLN A 53 -1.46 -4.72 0.64
N ARG A 54 -1.25 -4.09 1.80
CA ARG A 54 -2.15 -3.06 2.32
C ARG A 54 -2.35 -1.92 1.33
N TRP A 55 -1.27 -1.42 0.74
CA TRP A 55 -1.33 -0.38 -0.29
C TRP A 55 -2.20 -0.79 -1.49
N ILE A 56 -1.94 -1.97 -2.07
CA ILE A 56 -2.70 -2.48 -3.22
C ILE A 56 -4.18 -2.66 -2.86
N THR A 57 -4.50 -3.21 -1.68
CA THR A 57 -5.89 -3.37 -1.24
C THR A 57 -6.60 -2.03 -1.12
N MET A 58 -5.97 -1.01 -0.55
CA MET A 58 -6.59 0.33 -0.45
C MET A 58 -6.76 0.98 -1.81
N LEU A 59 -5.76 0.86 -2.69
CA LEU A 59 -5.83 1.40 -4.03
C LEU A 59 -6.97 0.77 -4.83
N VAL A 60 -7.06 -0.56 -4.86
CA VAL A 60 -8.13 -1.26 -5.59
C VAL A 60 -9.51 -0.87 -5.05
N ALA A 61 -9.67 -0.78 -3.72
CA ALA A 61 -10.93 -0.36 -3.13
C ALA A 61 -11.32 1.08 -3.54
N LYS A 62 -10.36 2.01 -3.59
CA LYS A 62 -10.64 3.39 -4.04
C LYS A 62 -10.90 3.49 -5.54
N LEU A 63 -10.20 2.69 -6.35
CA LEU A 63 -10.42 2.64 -7.81
C LEU A 63 -11.81 2.06 -8.14
N ASP A 64 -12.25 1.05 -7.41
CA ASP A 64 -13.59 0.48 -7.51
C ASP A 64 -14.67 1.54 -7.20
N GLN A 65 -14.52 2.29 -6.11
CA GLN A 65 -15.41 3.40 -5.78
C GLN A 65 -15.41 4.50 -6.86
N ALA A 66 -14.22 4.89 -7.34
CA ALA A 66 -14.07 5.93 -8.34
C ALA A 66 -14.74 5.62 -9.68
N ALA A 67 -14.82 4.33 -10.05
CA ALA A 67 -15.53 3.89 -11.25
C ALA A 67 -17.03 4.27 -11.24
N HIS A 68 -17.61 4.47 -10.05
CA HIS A 68 -18.97 4.94 -9.85
C HIS A 68 -19.09 6.47 -9.72
N GLU A 69 -18.02 7.14 -9.31
CA GLU A 69 -17.99 8.58 -9.05
C GLU A 69 -17.47 9.41 -10.25
N GLY A 70 -16.96 8.75 -11.29
CA GLY A 70 -16.42 9.42 -12.47
C GLY A 70 -15.04 10.06 -12.25
N LEU A 71 -14.32 9.62 -11.22
CA LEU A 71 -12.95 10.07 -10.93
C LEU A 71 -11.93 9.27 -11.74
N SER A 72 -10.85 9.92 -12.18
CA SER A 72 -9.77 9.23 -12.90
C SER A 72 -8.91 8.38 -11.97
N ALA A 73 -8.37 7.28 -12.50
CA ALA A 73 -7.50 6.39 -11.73
C ALA A 73 -6.23 7.10 -11.24
N GLU A 74 -5.71 8.04 -12.02
CA GLU A 74 -4.56 8.87 -11.67
C GLU A 74 -4.86 9.80 -10.50
N GLN A 75 -6.05 10.43 -10.48
CA GLN A 75 -6.48 11.28 -9.37
C GLN A 75 -6.63 10.47 -8.09
N VAL A 76 -7.28 9.31 -8.16
CA VAL A 76 -7.46 8.39 -7.02
C VAL A 76 -6.11 7.97 -6.43
N ARG A 77 -5.15 7.64 -7.29
CA ARG A 77 -3.80 7.26 -6.88
C ARG A 77 -3.09 8.41 -6.17
N ALA A 78 -3.15 9.62 -6.74
CA ALA A 78 -2.55 10.81 -6.14
C ALA A 78 -3.19 11.15 -4.78
N ASP A 79 -4.52 11.06 -4.68
CA ASP A 79 -5.25 11.30 -3.43
C ASP A 79 -4.90 10.27 -2.35
N LEU A 80 -4.70 9.00 -2.74
CA LEU A 80 -4.24 7.95 -1.82
C LEU A 80 -2.80 8.20 -1.36
N GLU A 81 -1.89 8.59 -2.27
CA GLU A 81 -0.53 8.96 -1.90
C GLU A 81 -0.49 10.13 -0.91
N ALA A 82 -1.37 11.12 -1.08
CA ALA A 82 -1.49 12.26 -0.18
C ALA A 82 -2.12 11.88 1.17
N ALA A 83 -3.06 10.93 1.18
CA ALA A 83 -3.73 10.46 2.39
C ALA A 83 -2.85 9.52 3.25
N GLU A 84 -1.95 8.76 2.62
CA GLU A 84 -1.13 7.72 3.27
C GLU A 84 0.37 7.88 2.93
N PRO A 85 1.01 9.03 3.23
CA PRO A 85 2.36 9.35 2.77
C PRO A 85 3.42 8.41 3.34
N GLY A 86 3.35 8.06 4.63
CA GLY A 86 4.28 7.14 5.28
C GLY A 86 4.20 5.73 4.70
N LEU A 87 3.00 5.22 4.43
CA LEU A 87 2.84 3.91 3.79
C LEU A 87 3.41 3.92 2.38
N HIS A 88 3.10 4.94 1.58
CA HIS A 88 3.63 5.04 0.22
C HIS A 88 5.17 5.12 0.22
N ALA A 89 5.77 5.89 1.15
CA ALA A 89 7.22 5.96 1.31
C ALA A 89 7.85 4.60 1.61
N LEU A 90 7.26 3.84 2.56
CA LEU A 90 7.72 2.49 2.92
C LEU A 90 7.63 1.51 1.75
N VAL A 91 6.53 1.54 0.99
CA VAL A 91 6.38 0.70 -0.21
C VAL A 91 7.46 1.05 -1.23
N ARG A 92 7.68 2.34 -1.53
CA ARG A 92 8.73 2.78 -2.46
C ARG A 92 10.13 2.32 -2.04
N ILE A 93 10.44 2.44 -0.75
CA ILE A 93 11.70 1.93 -0.18
C ILE A 93 11.79 0.42 -0.37
N GLY A 94 10.72 -0.31 -0.04
CA GLY A 94 10.64 -1.76 -0.17
C GLY A 94 10.85 -2.24 -1.60
N SER A 95 10.24 -1.60 -2.60
CA SER A 95 10.39 -1.95 -4.02
C SER A 95 11.81 -1.71 -4.55
N ARG A 96 12.57 -0.80 -3.93
CA ARG A 96 14.01 -0.61 -4.23
C ARG A 96 14.86 -1.74 -3.64
N ARG A 97 14.51 -2.22 -2.44
CA ARG A 97 15.30 -3.20 -1.67
C ARG A 97 14.96 -4.66 -1.96
N SER A 98 13.74 -4.97 -2.41
CA SER A 98 13.27 -6.33 -2.65
C SER A 98 12.63 -6.48 -4.04
N LEU A 99 13.04 -7.52 -4.77
CA LEU A 99 12.44 -7.89 -6.06
C LEU A 99 10.99 -8.37 -5.90
N ARG A 100 10.67 -9.05 -4.79
CA ARG A 100 9.32 -9.55 -4.50
C ARG A 100 8.38 -8.39 -4.19
N VAL A 101 8.80 -7.45 -3.36
CA VAL A 101 8.03 -6.23 -3.08
C VAL A 101 7.85 -5.41 -4.36
N ARG A 102 8.90 -5.28 -5.19
CA ARG A 102 8.79 -4.62 -6.50
C ARG A 102 7.78 -5.32 -7.42
N ALA A 103 7.75 -6.65 -7.42
CA ALA A 103 6.80 -7.40 -8.21
C ALA A 103 5.35 -7.15 -7.76
N LEU A 104 5.11 -7.08 -6.46
CA LEU A 104 3.81 -6.71 -5.90
C LEU A 104 3.42 -5.28 -6.28
N SER A 105 4.35 -4.32 -6.21
CA SER A 105 4.08 -2.93 -6.61
C SER A 105 3.73 -2.78 -8.09
N ARG A 106 4.14 -3.69 -8.98
CA ARG A 106 3.66 -3.66 -10.37
C ARG A 106 2.14 -3.90 -10.46
N GLY A 107 1.54 -4.52 -9.46
CA GLY A 107 0.09 -4.65 -9.34
C GLY A 107 -0.63 -3.29 -9.29
N GLU A 108 0.02 -2.22 -8.82
CA GLU A 108 -0.53 -0.86 -8.86
C GLU A 108 -0.73 -0.40 -10.30
N HIS A 109 0.29 -0.52 -11.15
CA HIS A 109 0.18 -0.12 -12.56
C HIS A 109 -0.89 -0.94 -13.29
N VAL A 110 -0.99 -2.24 -12.97
CA VAL A 110 -2.03 -3.11 -13.53
C VAL A 110 -3.41 -2.65 -13.07
N ALA A 111 -3.60 -2.37 -11.78
CA ALA A 111 -4.87 -1.89 -11.25
C ALA A 111 -5.27 -0.55 -11.89
N VAL A 112 -4.37 0.43 -11.90
CA VAL A 112 -4.63 1.74 -12.53
C VAL A 112 -4.98 1.59 -14.00
N GLY A 113 -4.29 0.72 -14.76
CA GLY A 113 -4.62 0.46 -16.17
C GLY A 113 -5.97 -0.22 -16.39
N LEU A 114 -6.38 -1.13 -15.49
CA LEU A 114 -7.69 -1.80 -15.57
C LEU A 114 -8.85 -0.84 -15.28
N PHE A 115 -8.70 0.02 -14.28
CA PHE A 115 -9.73 1.01 -13.89
C PHE A 115 -9.68 2.29 -14.72
N GLY A 116 -8.52 2.63 -15.31
CA GLY A 116 -8.29 3.78 -16.19
C GLY A 116 -8.53 3.51 -17.68
N GLY A 117 -9.07 2.34 -18.04
CA GLY A 117 -9.53 2.04 -19.41
C GLY A 117 -10.49 3.12 -19.95
N PRO A 118 -10.63 3.26 -21.28
CA PRO A 118 -11.04 4.49 -21.96
C PRO A 118 -12.36 5.05 -21.40
N ALA A 119 -12.24 5.97 -20.45
CA ALA A 119 -13.30 6.87 -20.05
C ALA A 119 -13.48 7.90 -21.18
N GLY A 120 -14.14 7.47 -22.26
CA GLY A 120 -14.41 8.30 -23.44
C GLY A 120 -15.68 7.94 -24.21
N ASP A 121 -16.13 6.69 -24.16
CA ASP A 121 -17.28 6.23 -24.96
C ASP A 121 -18.44 5.65 -24.11
N ARG A 122 -18.73 6.28 -22.96
CA ARG A 122 -20.09 6.16 -22.41
C ARG A 122 -21.00 7.14 -23.16
N GLN A 123 -21.33 6.72 -24.38
CA GLN A 123 -22.37 7.30 -25.20
C GLN A 123 -23.66 7.31 -24.37
N THR A 124 -24.03 8.48 -23.84
CA THR A 124 -25.35 8.71 -23.28
C THR A 124 -26.35 8.51 -24.41
N VAL A 125 -27.09 7.40 -24.37
CA VAL A 125 -28.24 7.18 -25.24
C VAL A 125 -29.31 8.16 -24.79
N ALA A 126 -29.54 9.19 -25.60
CA ALA A 126 -30.68 10.09 -25.52
C ALA A 126 -31.85 9.52 -26.32
#